data_AF-A0A5B9Q8E3-F1
#
_entry.id   AF-A0A5B9Q8E3-F1
#
_cell.length_a   1.000
_cell.length_b   1.000
_cell.length_c   1.000
_cell.angle_alpha   90.00
_cell.angle_beta   90.00
_cell.angle_gamma   90.00
#
_symmetry.space_group_name_H-M   'P 1'
#
loop_
_entity.id
_entity.type
_entity.pdbx_description
1 polymer ?
#
loop_
_entity_poly.entity_id
_entity_poly.type
_entity_poly.pdbx_seq_one_letter_code
_entity_poly.pdbx_strand_id
1 'polypeptide(L)'
;MLAQAQETYREVLQVADNLYRQEPDWVTFFREVLGIDGIVRTRFPSFEELTKFEQTDEFDRIQKMLVKLREKRNSADPDSEPTRVITVRLPKSMHEYLRTEAHDLRTSMNKLCISKLLQVIGEEMIPNERTGGTKPAAQASTPTNQGQPVSNNVHLGGQAPQPQTPQNNYHPQQTATNHQPQTITMPFKPAQPRF
;
A
#
# COMPACT_ATOMS: atom_id res chain seq x y z
N MET A 1 -24.20 4.98 -29.20
CA MET A 1 -23.28 4.58 -28.11
C MET A 1 -22.40 5.72 -27.61
N LEU A 2 -21.83 6.59 -28.46
CA LEU A 2 -21.00 7.74 -28.01
C LEU A 2 -21.76 8.75 -27.11
N ALA A 3 -23.01 9.07 -27.45
CA ALA A 3 -23.82 10.02 -26.66
C ALA A 3 -24.13 9.50 -25.24
N GLN A 4 -24.36 8.19 -25.08
CA GLN A 4 -24.62 7.56 -23.78
C GLN A 4 -23.37 7.54 -22.90
N ALA A 5 -22.20 7.29 -23.50
CA ALA A 5 -20.92 7.34 -22.78
C ALA A 5 -20.67 8.75 -22.23
N GLN A 6 -20.87 9.78 -23.06
CA GLN A 6 -20.67 11.17 -22.64
C GLN A 6 -21.66 11.63 -21.55
N GLU A 7 -22.90 11.14 -21.59
CA GLU A 7 -23.88 11.39 -20.52
C GLU A 7 -23.46 10.73 -19.20
N THR A 8 -22.93 9.50 -19.26
CA THR A 8 -22.42 8.79 -18.08
C THR A 8 -21.20 9.49 -17.48
N TYR A 9 -20.30 10.03 -18.32
CA TYR A 9 -19.12 10.78 -17.85
C TYR A 9 -19.54 12.04 -17.08
N ARG A 10 -20.53 12.77 -17.60
CA ARG A 10 -21.10 13.95 -16.95
C ARG A 10 -21.83 13.59 -15.66
N GLU A 11 -22.56 12.49 -15.64
CA GLU A 11 -23.24 12.01 -14.42
C GLU A 11 -22.23 11.72 -13.30
N VAL A 12 -21.15 10.99 -13.62
CA VAL A 12 -20.07 10.70 -12.68
C VAL A 12 -19.44 11.99 -12.15
N LEU A 13 -19.13 12.95 -13.02
CA LEU A 13 -18.59 14.24 -12.61
C LEU A 13 -19.59 15.00 -11.73
N GLN A 14 -20.88 14.99 -12.05
CA GLN A 14 -21.91 15.68 -11.28
C GLN A 14 -22.05 15.10 -9.87
N VAL A 15 -22.01 13.78 -9.72
CA VAL A 15 -21.99 13.11 -8.41
C VAL A 15 -20.74 13.52 -7.63
N ALA A 16 -19.57 13.52 -8.27
CA ALA A 16 -18.33 13.94 -7.64
C ALA A 16 -18.35 15.43 -7.21
N ASP A 17 -18.83 16.34 -8.06
CA ASP A 17 -18.99 17.77 -7.73
C ASP A 17 -19.96 17.98 -6.56
N ASN A 18 -21.08 17.24 -6.54
CA ASN A 18 -22.05 17.30 -5.44
C ASN A 18 -21.47 16.83 -4.11
N LEU A 19 -20.65 15.78 -4.13
CA LEU A 19 -19.95 15.32 -2.94
C LEU A 19 -18.86 16.32 -2.53
N TYR A 20 -18.06 16.81 -3.47
CA TYR A 20 -17.00 17.79 -3.19
C TYR A 20 -17.52 19.08 -2.52
N ARG A 21 -18.73 19.53 -2.90
CA ARG A 21 -19.40 20.70 -2.30
C ARG A 21 -19.76 20.53 -0.82
N GLN A 22 -19.88 19.29 -0.35
CA GLN A 22 -20.11 18.98 1.06
C GLN A 22 -18.83 19.07 1.89
N GLU A 23 -17.70 19.41 1.25
CA GLU A 23 -16.36 19.49 1.84
C GLU A 23 -15.97 18.25 2.66
N PRO A 24 -16.13 17.03 2.11
CA PRO A 24 -15.72 15.81 2.79
C PRO A 24 -14.20 15.80 2.99
N ASP A 25 -13.73 14.97 3.92
CA ASP A 25 -12.33 14.64 3.96
C ASP A 25 -11.89 13.93 2.67
N TRP A 26 -10.60 14.01 2.35
CA TRP A 26 -10.09 13.46 1.10
C TRP A 26 -10.24 11.93 1.01
N VAL A 27 -10.22 11.22 2.14
CA VAL A 27 -10.33 9.75 2.17
C VAL A 27 -11.76 9.36 1.84
N THR A 28 -12.75 10.00 2.46
CA THR A 28 -14.16 9.80 2.13
C THR A 28 -14.42 10.11 0.67
N PHE A 29 -13.94 11.25 0.16
CA PHE A 29 -14.09 11.55 -1.27
C PHE A 29 -13.46 10.48 -2.17
N PHE A 30 -12.24 10.04 -1.84
CA PHE A 30 -11.57 8.99 -2.60
C PHE A 30 -12.38 7.69 -2.60
N ARG A 31 -12.86 7.24 -1.44
CA ARG A 31 -13.60 5.99 -1.29
C ARG A 31 -14.92 6.01 -2.07
N GLU A 32 -15.71 7.06 -1.92
CA GLU A 32 -17.03 7.15 -2.56
C GLU A 32 -16.95 7.40 -4.09
N VAL A 33 -15.87 8.02 -4.57
CA VAL A 33 -15.73 8.37 -5.99
C VAL A 33 -14.85 7.40 -6.76
N LEU A 34 -13.61 7.19 -6.29
CA LEU A 34 -12.54 6.46 -6.98
C LEU A 34 -12.24 5.08 -6.36
N GLY A 35 -12.79 4.80 -5.17
CA GLY A 35 -12.60 3.55 -4.45
C GLY A 35 -13.20 2.36 -5.18
N ILE A 36 -12.97 1.16 -4.63
CA ILE A 36 -13.41 -0.12 -5.22
C ILE A 36 -14.92 -0.11 -5.50
N ASP A 37 -15.70 0.40 -4.55
CA ASP A 37 -17.16 0.55 -4.63
C ASP A 37 -17.60 1.96 -5.05
N GLY A 38 -16.65 2.79 -5.50
CA GLY A 38 -16.90 4.18 -5.86
C GLY A 38 -17.74 4.30 -7.13
N ILE A 39 -18.33 5.47 -7.35
CA ILE A 39 -19.20 5.72 -8.50
C ILE A 39 -18.48 5.48 -9.84
N VAL A 40 -17.17 5.76 -9.92
CA VAL A 40 -16.39 5.55 -11.16
C VAL A 40 -16.34 4.06 -11.52
N ARG A 41 -15.99 3.19 -10.57
CA ARG A 41 -15.92 1.73 -10.82
C ARG A 41 -17.28 1.10 -10.99
N THR A 42 -18.30 1.64 -10.33
CA THR A 42 -19.69 1.19 -10.51
C THR A 42 -20.22 1.50 -11.91
N ARG A 43 -19.84 2.66 -12.49
CA ARG A 43 -20.31 3.08 -13.81
C ARG A 43 -19.46 2.56 -14.97
N PHE A 44 -18.18 2.27 -14.75
CA PHE A 44 -17.28 1.69 -15.74
C PHE A 44 -16.74 0.34 -15.23
N PRO A 45 -17.56 -0.73 -15.29
CA PRO A 45 -17.17 -2.03 -14.75
C PRO A 45 -16.10 -2.72 -15.60
N SER A 46 -16.01 -2.38 -16.90
CA SER A 46 -14.96 -2.91 -17.76
C SER A 46 -13.72 -2.02 -17.74
N PHE A 47 -12.55 -2.66 -17.80
CA PHE A 47 -11.28 -1.95 -17.84
C PHE A 47 -11.19 -1.00 -19.03
N GLU A 48 -11.64 -1.42 -20.22
CA GLU A 48 -11.61 -0.60 -21.43
C GLU A 48 -12.44 0.69 -21.29
N GLU A 49 -13.63 0.61 -20.68
CA GLU A 49 -14.47 1.79 -20.44
C GLU A 49 -13.85 2.72 -19.41
N LEU A 50 -13.28 2.15 -18.34
CA LEU A 50 -12.59 2.93 -17.31
C LEU A 50 -11.39 3.67 -17.89
N THR A 51 -10.53 2.99 -18.67
CA THR A 51 -9.37 3.60 -19.32
C THR A 51 -9.76 4.72 -20.28
N LYS A 52 -10.90 4.59 -20.98
CA LYS A 52 -11.43 5.68 -21.82
C LYS A 52 -11.88 6.87 -20.98
N PHE A 53 -12.53 6.64 -19.85
CA PHE A 53 -12.95 7.71 -18.93
C PHE A 53 -11.75 8.40 -18.26
N GLU A 54 -10.72 7.67 -17.87
CA GLU A 54 -9.51 8.22 -17.24
C GLU A 54 -8.73 9.19 -18.16
N GLN A 55 -8.99 9.14 -19.46
CA GLN A 55 -8.40 10.04 -20.46
C GLN A 55 -9.22 11.32 -20.70
N THR A 56 -10.35 11.52 -20.01
CA THR A 56 -11.24 12.67 -20.25
C THR A 56 -11.01 13.83 -19.29
N ASP A 57 -11.48 15.02 -19.71
CA ASP A 57 -11.43 16.24 -18.91
C ASP A 57 -12.27 16.11 -17.61
N GLU A 58 -13.34 15.32 -17.63
CA GLU A 58 -14.15 15.04 -16.44
C GLU A 58 -13.32 14.34 -15.36
N PHE A 59 -12.51 13.36 -15.74
CA PHE A 59 -11.65 12.65 -14.79
C PHE A 59 -10.52 13.54 -14.27
N ASP A 60 -9.88 14.35 -15.12
CA ASP A 60 -8.88 15.34 -14.69
C ASP A 60 -9.48 16.33 -13.67
N ARG A 61 -10.74 16.75 -13.86
CA ARG A 61 -11.44 17.59 -12.88
C ARG A 61 -11.65 16.87 -11.55
N ILE A 62 -12.01 15.59 -11.56
CA ILE A 62 -12.13 14.77 -10.34
C ILE A 62 -10.79 14.66 -9.62
N GLN A 63 -9.70 14.42 -10.34
CA GLN A 63 -8.36 14.39 -9.75
C GLN A 63 -7.98 15.73 -9.12
N LYS A 64 -8.27 16.86 -9.79
CA LYS A 64 -8.04 18.20 -9.23
C LYS A 64 -8.85 18.46 -7.96
N MET A 65 -10.09 17.96 -7.87
CA MET A 65 -10.88 18.02 -6.63
C MET A 65 -10.19 17.25 -5.49
N LEU A 66 -9.74 16.02 -5.77
CA LEU A 66 -9.02 15.20 -4.78
C LEU A 66 -7.73 15.87 -4.28
N VAL A 67 -6.94 16.46 -5.18
CA VAL A 67 -5.71 17.19 -4.82
C VAL A 67 -6.04 18.35 -3.87
N LYS A 68 -7.08 19.14 -4.17
CA LYS A 68 -7.53 20.24 -3.30
C LYS A 68 -7.97 19.77 -1.92
N LEU A 69 -8.72 18.66 -1.83
CA LEU A 69 -9.12 18.10 -0.53
C LEU A 69 -7.91 17.64 0.29
N ARG A 70 -6.83 17.18 -0.36
CA ARG A 70 -5.59 16.78 0.31
C ARG A 70 -4.80 17.95 0.87
N GLU A 71 -4.84 19.12 0.22
CA GLU A 71 -4.20 20.34 0.73
C GLU A 71 -4.85 20.79 2.04
N LYS A 72 -6.17 20.63 2.17
CA LYS A 72 -6.97 21.13 3.29
C LYS A 72 -6.76 20.41 4.63
N ARG A 73 -5.91 19.38 4.74
CA ARG A 73 -5.80 18.43 5.87
C ARG A 73 -6.26 19.02 7.22
N ASN A 74 -7.46 18.63 7.67
CA ASN A 74 -7.86 18.80 9.06
C ASN A 74 -7.23 17.69 9.92
N SER A 75 -6.92 18.07 11.16
CA SER A 75 -6.33 17.30 12.24
C SER A 75 -6.90 15.88 12.38
N ALA A 76 -6.05 14.97 12.85
CA ALA A 76 -6.36 13.57 13.16
C ALA A 76 -7.74 13.40 13.82
N ASP A 77 -8.72 13.02 12.99
CA ASP A 77 -10.03 12.61 13.48
C ASP A 77 -9.89 11.19 14.05
N PRO A 78 -10.29 10.93 15.30
CA PRO A 78 -10.21 9.60 15.90
C PRO A 78 -11.05 8.54 15.17
N ASP A 79 -11.98 8.94 14.29
CA ASP A 79 -12.76 8.05 13.42
C ASP A 79 -12.15 7.88 12.01
N SER A 80 -10.87 8.24 11.85
CA SER A 80 -10.18 8.15 10.56
C SER A 80 -10.01 6.71 10.08
N GLU A 81 -10.16 6.54 8.76
CA GLU A 81 -10.03 5.25 8.09
C GLU A 81 -8.71 4.54 8.48
N PRO A 82 -8.75 3.25 8.89
CA PRO A 82 -7.57 2.53 9.33
C PRO A 82 -6.47 2.54 8.27
N THR A 83 -5.34 3.16 8.59
CA THR A 83 -4.19 3.20 7.67
C THR A 83 -3.54 1.83 7.56
N ARG A 84 -3.26 1.40 6.32
CA ARG A 84 -2.46 0.21 6.00
C ARG A 84 -1.11 0.64 5.43
N VAL A 85 -0.05 -0.12 5.75
CA VAL A 85 1.32 0.17 5.30
C VAL A 85 1.70 -0.79 4.18
N ILE A 86 2.21 -0.24 3.07
CA ILE A 86 2.86 -1.00 2.00
C ILE A 86 4.37 -0.82 2.09
N THR A 87 5.14 -1.88 1.83
CA THR A 87 6.61 -1.80 1.71
C THR A 87 6.99 -2.04 0.25
N VAL A 88 7.63 -1.05 -0.37
CA VAL A 88 8.09 -1.14 -1.77
C VAL A 88 9.60 -1.31 -1.81
N ARG A 89 10.10 -2.29 -2.58
CA ARG A 89 11.54 -2.46 -2.82
C ARG A 89 11.97 -1.57 -3.97
N LEU A 90 12.77 -0.55 -3.67
CA LEU A 90 13.28 0.41 -4.65
C LEU A 90 14.82 0.32 -4.77
N PRO A 91 15.39 0.44 -5.98
CA PRO A 91 16.82 0.68 -6.13
C PRO A 91 17.25 1.94 -5.37
N LYS A 92 18.47 1.93 -4.81
CA LYS A 92 19.00 3.06 -4.01
C LYS A 92 18.93 4.38 -4.78
N SER A 93 19.31 4.38 -6.06
CA SER A 93 19.27 5.56 -6.91
C SER A 93 17.86 6.16 -7.04
N MET A 94 16.84 5.33 -7.22
CA MET A 94 15.45 5.76 -7.31
C MET A 94 14.94 6.31 -5.98
N HIS A 95 15.29 5.66 -4.87
CA HIS A 95 14.94 6.16 -3.54
C HIS A 95 15.57 7.54 -3.26
N GLU A 96 16.85 7.72 -3.57
CA GLU A 96 17.51 9.03 -3.41
C GLU A 96 16.90 10.10 -4.32
N TYR A 97 16.51 9.74 -5.55
CA TYR A 97 15.79 10.65 -6.44
C TYR A 97 14.46 11.13 -5.82
N LEU A 98 13.64 10.21 -5.30
CA LEU A 98 12.38 10.56 -4.63
C LEU A 98 12.59 11.45 -3.39
N ARG A 99 13.68 11.21 -2.65
CA ARG A 99 14.05 12.04 -1.50
C ARG A 99 14.38 13.47 -1.94
N THR A 100 15.21 13.64 -2.97
CA THR A 100 15.59 14.96 -3.51
C THR A 100 14.38 15.68 -4.08
N GLU A 101 13.56 15.00 -4.89
CA GLU A 101 12.34 15.57 -5.46
C GLU A 101 11.37 16.07 -4.38
N ALA A 102 11.18 15.29 -3.30
CA ALA A 102 10.35 15.71 -2.17
C ALA A 102 10.93 16.94 -1.46
N HIS A 103 12.25 17.00 -1.29
CA HIS A 103 12.94 18.15 -0.72
C HIS A 103 12.75 19.41 -1.56
N ASP A 104 12.95 19.31 -2.87
CA ASP A 104 12.80 20.44 -3.80
C ASP A 104 11.38 20.98 -3.84
N LEU A 105 10.39 20.08 -3.76
CA LEU A 105 8.96 20.41 -3.66
C LEU A 105 8.51 20.78 -2.24
N ARG A 106 9.43 20.84 -1.26
CA ARG A 106 9.17 21.15 0.16
C ARG A 106 8.05 20.31 0.77
N THR A 107 8.01 19.03 0.43
CA THR A 107 7.03 18.06 0.93
C THR A 107 7.72 16.86 1.56
N SER A 108 6.97 16.02 2.28
CA SER A 108 7.56 14.76 2.77
C SER A 108 7.57 13.72 1.66
N MET A 109 8.55 12.81 1.70
CA MET A 109 8.62 11.69 0.75
C MET A 109 7.33 10.88 0.72
N ASN A 110 6.69 10.66 1.89
CA ASN A 110 5.40 10.00 1.96
C ASN A 110 4.28 10.78 1.23
N LYS A 111 4.18 12.09 1.43
CA LYS A 111 3.19 12.92 0.71
C LYS A 111 3.41 12.86 -0.80
N LEU A 112 4.65 12.97 -1.25
CA LEU A 112 5.01 12.83 -2.67
C LEU A 112 4.63 11.45 -3.21
N CYS A 113 4.99 10.37 -2.49
CA CYS A 113 4.70 9.00 -2.93
C CYS A 113 3.19 8.77 -3.03
N ILE A 114 2.39 9.19 -2.04
CA ILE A 114 0.94 9.02 -2.12
C ILE A 114 0.37 9.84 -3.29
N SER A 115 0.86 11.06 -3.54
CA SER A 115 0.42 11.83 -4.72
C SER A 115 0.73 11.12 -6.04
N LYS A 116 1.90 10.47 -6.15
CA LYS A 116 2.26 9.67 -7.33
C LYS A 116 1.39 8.40 -7.45
N LEU A 117 1.06 7.74 -6.34
CA LEU A 117 0.19 6.55 -6.32
C LEU A 117 -1.26 6.83 -6.71
N LEU A 118 -1.72 8.09 -6.58
CA LEU A 118 -3.06 8.48 -7.01
C LEU A 118 -3.16 8.78 -8.52
N GLN A 119 -2.03 8.92 -9.20
CA GLN A 119 -2.02 9.13 -10.64
C GLN A 119 -2.34 7.81 -11.34
N VAL A 120 -3.18 7.89 -12.37
CA VAL A 120 -3.47 6.74 -13.23
C VAL A 120 -2.21 6.42 -14.04
N ILE A 121 -1.85 5.15 -14.06
CA ILE A 121 -0.78 4.63 -14.92
C ILE A 121 -1.44 3.79 -16.03
N GLY A 122 -1.04 4.03 -17.27
CA GLY A 122 -1.46 3.19 -18.40
C GLY A 122 -0.97 1.75 -18.24
N GLU A 123 -1.73 0.77 -18.73
CA GLU A 123 -1.40 -0.65 -18.63
C GLU A 123 -0.03 -0.97 -19.24
N GLU A 124 0.30 -0.33 -20.36
CA GLU A 124 1.56 -0.49 -21.08
C GLU A 124 2.78 -0.04 -20.28
N MET A 125 2.59 0.78 -19.25
CA MET A 125 3.63 1.27 -18.36
C MET A 125 3.89 0.35 -17.17
N ILE A 126 3.09 -0.71 -17.00
CA ILE A 126 3.28 -1.75 -15.99
C ILE A 126 4.07 -2.90 -16.63
N PRO A 127 5.30 -3.19 -16.17
CA PRO A 127 6.04 -4.33 -16.69
C PRO A 127 5.30 -5.64 -16.37
N ASN A 128 4.87 -6.36 -17.41
CA ASN A 128 4.33 -7.70 -17.26
C ASN A 128 5.42 -8.63 -16.72
N GLU A 129 5.19 -9.24 -15.55
CA GLU A 129 6.08 -10.26 -15.02
C GLU A 129 6.12 -11.44 -15.99
N ARG A 130 7.21 -11.58 -16.75
CA ARG A 130 7.52 -12.86 -17.40
C ARG A 130 7.78 -13.85 -16.29
N THR A 131 6.79 -14.68 -15.99
CA THR A 131 6.92 -15.85 -15.12
C THR A 131 8.11 -16.66 -15.61
N GLY A 132 9.23 -16.57 -14.91
CA GLY A 132 10.44 -17.31 -15.20
C GLY A 132 10.12 -18.80 -15.22
N GLY A 133 10.50 -19.47 -16.31
CA GLY A 133 9.96 -20.76 -16.70
C GLY A 133 10.12 -21.85 -15.64
N THR A 134 9.01 -22.47 -15.27
CA THR A 134 8.98 -23.88 -14.91
C THR A 134 9.35 -24.68 -16.15
N LYS A 135 10.61 -25.11 -16.24
CA LYS A 135 10.97 -26.26 -17.08
C LYS A 135 10.03 -27.42 -16.67
N PRO A 136 9.23 -28.00 -17.58
CA PRO A 136 8.60 -29.27 -17.28
C PRO A 136 9.73 -30.29 -17.14
N ALA A 137 9.94 -30.81 -15.93
CA ALA A 137 10.76 -31.99 -15.75
C ALA A 137 10.16 -33.08 -16.63
N ALA A 138 10.95 -33.54 -17.59
CA ALA A 138 10.59 -34.55 -18.56
C ALA A 138 10.05 -35.80 -17.85
N GLN A 139 8.93 -36.30 -18.36
CA GLN A 139 8.42 -37.65 -18.10
C GLN A 139 9.54 -38.66 -18.35
N ALA A 140 10.01 -39.31 -17.28
CA ALA A 140 10.79 -40.53 -17.38
C ALA A 140 9.80 -41.71 -17.34
N SER A 141 9.58 -42.29 -18.51
CA SER A 141 8.85 -43.54 -18.73
C SER A 141 9.55 -44.70 -18.02
N THR A 142 8.76 -45.56 -17.39
CA THR A 142 9.14 -46.86 -16.80
C THR A 142 9.72 -47.85 -17.83
N PRO A 143 10.45 -48.87 -17.36
CA PRO A 143 9.96 -50.23 -17.65
C PRO A 143 10.00 -51.18 -16.44
N THR A 144 8.84 -51.82 -16.23
CA THR A 144 8.62 -53.27 -16.03
C THR A 144 9.61 -54.07 -15.16
N ASN A 145 9.15 -54.60 -14.03
CA ASN A 145 9.36 -56.02 -13.71
C ASN A 145 8.25 -56.60 -12.80
N GLN A 146 7.80 -57.80 -13.16
CA GLN A 146 6.76 -58.61 -12.51
C GLN A 146 7.30 -59.33 -11.27
N GLY A 147 6.44 -59.59 -10.26
CA GLY A 147 6.78 -60.50 -9.17
C GLY A 147 5.86 -60.49 -7.94
N GLN A 148 4.67 -61.07 -8.09
CA GLN A 148 3.81 -61.79 -7.12
C GLN A 148 3.46 -61.29 -5.68
N PRO A 149 2.30 -61.73 -5.13
CA PRO A 149 1.69 -61.22 -3.89
C PRO A 149 1.88 -62.16 -2.68
N VAL A 150 1.89 -61.64 -1.45
CA VAL A 150 1.29 -62.30 -0.25
C VAL A 150 1.27 -61.40 1.00
N SER A 151 0.11 -61.41 1.65
CA SER A 151 -0.16 -61.43 3.11
C SER A 151 0.07 -60.20 4.02
N ASN A 152 -1.08 -59.65 4.45
CA ASN A 152 -1.48 -59.32 5.83
C ASN A 152 -0.40 -58.95 6.86
N ASN A 153 -0.51 -57.75 7.43
CA ASN A 153 -1.01 -57.67 8.82
C ASN A 153 -1.49 -56.27 9.22
N VAL A 154 -2.64 -56.28 9.90
CA VAL A 154 -3.18 -55.20 10.71
C VAL A 154 -2.25 -54.98 11.91
N HIS A 155 -1.80 -53.75 12.13
CA HIS A 155 -1.46 -53.32 13.49
C HIS A 155 -1.96 -51.90 13.76
N LEU A 156 -2.92 -51.89 14.68
CA LEU A 156 -3.50 -50.77 15.38
C LEU A 156 -2.43 -50.21 16.32
N GLY A 157 -2.12 -48.92 16.25
CA GLY A 157 -1.15 -48.29 17.15
C GLY A 157 -1.06 -46.80 16.88
N GLY A 158 -1.87 -46.03 17.59
CA GLY A 158 -1.86 -44.58 17.50
C GLY A 158 -0.58 -43.96 18.04
N GLN A 159 -0.18 -42.85 17.43
CA GLN A 159 0.34 -41.67 18.12
C GLN A 159 0.44 -40.53 17.11
N ALA A 160 -0.26 -39.44 17.41
CA ALA A 160 -0.18 -38.19 16.68
C ALA A 160 1.11 -37.44 17.08
N PRO A 161 1.95 -37.00 16.14
CA PRO A 161 3.03 -36.06 16.43
C PRO A 161 2.46 -34.63 16.46
N GLN A 162 2.51 -33.98 17.61
CA GLN A 162 2.35 -32.52 17.71
C GLN A 162 3.55 -31.81 17.04
N PRO A 163 3.34 -30.72 16.30
CA PRO A 163 4.43 -29.90 15.77
C PRO A 163 5.05 -29.03 16.88
N GLN A 164 6.34 -29.27 17.16
CA GLN A 164 7.17 -28.40 17.98
C GLN A 164 7.48 -27.10 17.22
N THR A 165 7.20 -25.97 17.86
CA THR A 165 7.57 -24.63 17.43
C THR A 165 9.07 -24.39 17.67
N PRO A 166 9.82 -23.77 16.73
CA PRO A 166 11.18 -23.34 17.00
C PRO A 166 11.19 -22.07 17.87
N GLN A 167 11.69 -22.21 19.10
CA GLN A 167 12.03 -21.09 19.99
C GLN A 167 13.23 -20.31 19.41
N ASN A 168 12.98 -19.06 19.01
CA ASN A 168 14.01 -18.09 18.68
C ASN A 168 14.72 -17.64 19.96
N ASN A 169 15.98 -18.05 20.09
CA ASN A 169 16.86 -17.74 21.22
C ASN A 169 17.56 -16.40 20.94
N TYR A 170 16.97 -15.28 21.37
CA TYR A 170 17.66 -13.97 21.40
C TYR A 170 18.23 -13.74 22.80
N HIS A 171 19.53 -13.97 22.94
CA HIS A 171 20.36 -13.52 24.05
C HIS A 171 20.91 -12.13 23.71
N PRO A 172 20.66 -11.06 24.49
CA PRO A 172 21.43 -9.84 24.39
C PRO A 172 22.71 -9.98 25.24
N GLN A 173 23.85 -9.97 24.54
CA GLN A 173 25.19 -9.97 25.13
C GLN A 173 25.43 -8.63 25.84
N GLN A 174 25.58 -8.68 27.17
CA GLN A 174 26.01 -7.55 28.00
C GLN A 174 27.52 -7.33 27.79
N THR A 175 27.89 -6.17 27.25
CA THR A 175 29.24 -5.63 27.37
C THR A 175 29.23 -4.56 28.46
N ALA A 176 29.84 -4.90 29.59
CA ALA A 176 30.10 -3.99 30.69
C ALA A 176 31.26 -3.05 30.32
N THR A 177 30.99 -1.76 30.22
CA THR A 177 32.01 -0.72 30.36
C THR A 177 31.52 0.36 31.31
N ASN A 178 32.16 0.35 32.46
CA ASN A 178 32.03 1.18 33.65
C ASN A 178 32.33 2.66 33.34
N HIS A 179 31.34 3.56 33.43
CA HIS A 179 31.56 5.01 33.53
C HIS A 179 30.56 5.64 34.51
N GLN A 180 31.10 6.22 35.58
CA GLN A 180 30.40 6.96 36.62
C GLN A 180 29.75 8.25 36.07
N PRO A 181 28.54 8.64 36.53
CA PRO A 181 28.07 10.01 36.39
C PRO A 181 28.58 10.87 37.57
N GLN A 182 29.53 11.77 37.30
CA GLN A 182 29.87 12.85 38.23
C GLN A 182 28.75 13.90 38.23
N THR A 183 28.20 14.14 39.41
CA THR A 183 27.25 15.20 39.72
C THR A 183 27.97 16.55 39.72
N ILE A 184 27.70 17.41 38.73
CA ILE A 184 28.08 18.82 38.79
C ILE A 184 26.89 19.61 39.35
N THR A 185 27.02 20.00 40.61
CA THR A 185 26.23 21.03 41.29
C THR A 185 26.42 22.39 40.59
N MET A 186 25.34 22.98 40.07
CA MET A 186 25.27 24.39 39.70
C MET A 186 24.38 25.13 40.70
N PRO A 187 24.91 26.08 41.49
CA PRO A 187 24.09 26.99 42.28
C PRO A 187 23.88 28.32 41.56
N PHE A 188 22.80 29.01 41.94
CA PHE A 188 22.47 30.43 41.70
C PHE A 188 21.43 30.78 40.62
N LYS A 189 20.21 31.01 41.13
CA LYS A 189 19.24 32.07 40.75
C LYS A 189 18.95 32.86 42.05
N PRO A 190 18.24 34.01 42.05
CA PRO A 190 18.03 35.04 41.01
C PRO A 190 18.28 36.48 41.57
N ALA A 191 18.28 37.51 40.71
CA ALA A 191 18.01 38.88 41.15
C ALA A 191 17.31 39.69 40.04
N GLN A 192 16.02 39.98 40.25
CA GLN A 192 15.34 41.13 39.65
C GLN A 192 15.60 42.38 40.50
N PRO A 193 15.42 43.57 39.93
CA PRO A 193 14.68 44.59 40.65
C PRO A 193 13.51 45.15 39.84
N ARG A 194 12.42 45.40 40.58
CA ARG A 194 11.34 46.33 40.26
C ARG A 194 11.92 47.73 40.00
N PHE A 195 11.47 48.40 38.96
CA PHE A 195 10.52 49.52 39.02
C PHE A 195 9.84 49.66 37.65
#